data_AF-A0A0F9FNZ3-F1
#
_entry.id   AF-A0A0F9FNZ3-F1
#
_cell.length_a   1.000
_cell.length_b   1.000
_cell.length_c   1.000
_cell.angle_alpha   90.00
_cell.angle_beta   90.00
_cell.angle_gamma   90.00
#
_symmetry.space_group_name_H-M   'P 1'
#
loop_
_entity.id
_entity.type
_entity.pdbx_description
1 polymer ?
#
loop_
_entity_poly.entity_id
_entity_poly.type
_entity_poly.pdbx_seq_one_letter_code
_entity_poly.pdbx_strand_id
1 'polypeptide(L)'
;REDEILGASVKTLRAKLRAASRGADKIRARLNQGAFPELSRTISTPTSTGRRGQRAFLNAFDEDFGDVVAREKELNKFLKLAKEEEARAASPFQKQMWKDDASNAEFWFNVQKVESSADPVWIQGMDDTIDGFKTIARGHRGTPEQRLAKLPADTVSELKKDVRREIHQLGGKLTPDDLEAFERRLMTMRLDIHDAAVAGKTDIHFDAGRRLKVLIETSGASKGDINQTYRGLRNIVEEGKTPAAESLEAMDRTMGREATQELLKARALGTRAFETLMDTIGLPRVLMTTLDMSAMFRQGAVLAFGHPFIFASAVKDSFRTFFHERSAIRLNEALKMGRGSVKLGDKVEDIAALTERLGLYQAPWEAQGSIVSLSTREEGMMSRLARMIPGIKMSERSYILFLNKLRADVADNAIRGWAKARVPPSENEMKQFIHFVNVATGRGIPGKSLDTILPLMNAAMFSPRLAISRFQVVGETARAFMTPSNRASQLIIKDMLAFTGTNLAALSLGHWAGLWDLEVDPTKADFMKIRVGNTSIDPWAGFKPYATYFARMTEAISKGDFDRLDNIVEQLARSKLAPVPSGIWDAITGRDFIGRPVKWNTLDFDNAFISRAVPL
;
A
#
# COMPACT_ATOMS: atom_id res chain seq x y z
N ARG A 1 7.34 -20.70 -39.06
CA ARG A 1 8.33 -21.80 -39.00
C ARG A 1 7.90 -22.88 -39.99
N GLU A 2 8.80 -23.74 -40.48
CA GLU A 2 8.49 -24.73 -41.53
C GLU A 2 7.48 -25.81 -41.09
N ASP A 3 7.55 -26.22 -39.83
CA ASP A 3 6.64 -27.16 -39.16
C ASP A 3 5.18 -26.66 -39.08
N GLU A 4 4.97 -25.35 -39.20
CA GLU A 4 3.65 -24.73 -39.18
C GLU A 4 2.96 -24.62 -40.54
N ILE A 5 3.66 -24.97 -41.62
CA ILE A 5 3.25 -24.80 -43.02
C ILE A 5 2.98 -26.16 -43.67
N LEU A 6 3.78 -27.18 -43.34
CA LEU A 6 3.63 -28.54 -43.85
C LEU A 6 2.35 -29.21 -43.31
N GLY A 7 1.45 -29.60 -44.21
CA GLY A 7 0.17 -30.26 -43.88
C GLY A 7 -0.99 -29.34 -43.48
N ALA A 8 -0.78 -28.01 -43.46
CA ALA A 8 -1.84 -27.06 -43.10
C ALA A 8 -2.83 -26.85 -44.26
N SER A 9 -4.14 -26.84 -43.94
CA SER A 9 -5.18 -26.57 -44.94
C SER A 9 -5.04 -25.18 -45.57
N VAL A 10 -5.48 -25.02 -46.83
CA VAL A 10 -5.49 -23.72 -47.54
C VAL A 10 -6.21 -22.63 -46.73
N LYS A 11 -7.25 -22.98 -45.97
CA LYS A 11 -7.97 -22.05 -45.09
C LYS A 11 -7.09 -21.56 -43.93
N THR A 12 -6.34 -22.47 -43.31
CA THR A 12 -5.42 -22.18 -42.21
C THR A 12 -4.25 -21.32 -42.69
N LEU A 13 -3.68 -21.64 -43.85
CA LEU A 13 -2.60 -20.86 -44.46
C LEU A 13 -3.07 -19.45 -44.83
N ARG A 14 -4.27 -19.29 -45.40
CA ARG A 14 -4.87 -17.98 -45.68
C ARG A 14 -5.14 -17.18 -44.40
N ALA A 15 -5.59 -17.82 -43.32
CA ALA A 15 -5.79 -17.15 -42.05
C ALA A 15 -4.47 -16.67 -41.42
N LYS A 16 -3.43 -17.51 -41.47
CA LYS A 16 -2.07 -17.16 -41.02
C LYS A 16 -1.44 -16.07 -41.88
N LEU A 17 -1.60 -16.12 -43.20
CA LEU A 17 -1.13 -15.07 -44.11
C LEU A 17 -1.87 -13.75 -43.86
N ARG A 18 -3.19 -13.76 -43.64
CA ARG A 18 -3.95 -12.56 -43.25
C ARG A 18 -3.56 -12.05 -41.86
N ALA A 19 -3.17 -12.92 -40.92
CA ALA A 19 -2.69 -12.50 -39.62
C ALA A 19 -1.27 -11.89 -39.70
N ALA A 20 -0.39 -12.49 -40.51
CA ALA A 20 0.95 -11.97 -40.80
C ALA A 20 0.90 -10.66 -41.57
N SER A 21 0.03 -10.55 -42.59
CA SER A 21 -0.23 -9.30 -43.33
C SER A 21 -0.78 -8.23 -42.40
N ARG A 22 -1.80 -8.52 -41.57
CA ARG A 22 -2.31 -7.55 -40.58
C ARG A 22 -1.26 -7.18 -39.53
N GLY A 23 -0.38 -8.10 -39.16
CA GLY A 23 0.77 -7.84 -38.29
C GLY A 23 1.78 -6.92 -38.97
N ALA A 24 2.12 -7.19 -40.23
CA ALA A 24 3.00 -6.37 -41.04
C ALA A 24 2.40 -4.98 -41.31
N ASP A 25 1.09 -4.87 -41.57
CA ASP A 25 0.39 -3.60 -41.76
C ASP A 25 0.34 -2.80 -40.45
N LYS A 26 0.20 -3.46 -39.29
CA LYS A 26 0.33 -2.82 -37.98
C LYS A 26 1.77 -2.36 -37.70
N ILE A 27 2.77 -3.13 -38.11
CA ILE A 27 4.18 -2.77 -38.01
C ILE A 27 4.49 -1.59 -38.95
N ARG A 28 3.97 -1.60 -40.18
CA ARG A 28 4.13 -0.52 -41.16
C ARG A 28 3.39 0.75 -40.74
N ALA A 29 2.21 0.62 -40.13
CA ALA A 29 1.50 1.72 -39.48
C ALA A 29 2.32 2.27 -38.30
N ARG A 30 2.87 1.41 -37.43
CA ARG A 30 3.79 1.83 -36.35
C ARG A 30 5.07 2.50 -36.87
N LEU A 31 5.63 2.03 -37.99
CA LEU A 31 6.81 2.62 -38.62
C LEU A 31 6.51 3.97 -39.30
N ASN A 32 5.29 4.17 -39.80
CA ASN A 32 4.86 5.43 -40.40
C ASN A 32 4.31 6.45 -39.36
N GLN A 33 3.80 5.98 -38.22
CA GLN A 33 3.15 6.78 -37.17
C GLN A 33 4.05 7.01 -35.94
N GLY A 34 5.15 6.25 -35.79
CA GLY A 34 5.93 6.18 -34.54
C GLY A 34 5.35 5.15 -33.56
N ALA A 35 6.13 4.69 -32.58
CA ALA A 35 5.74 3.59 -31.69
C ALA A 35 4.61 3.95 -30.69
N PHE A 36 4.23 5.22 -30.59
CA PHE A 36 3.32 5.74 -29.55
C PHE A 36 2.26 6.70 -30.13
N PRO A 37 1.17 6.20 -30.73
CA PRO A 37 0.12 7.04 -31.35
C PRO A 37 -0.66 7.91 -30.34
N GLU A 38 -0.54 7.65 -29.03
CA GLU A 38 -1.14 8.50 -27.98
C GLU A 38 -0.25 9.71 -27.62
N LEU A 39 1.02 9.72 -28.05
CA LEU A 39 1.98 10.77 -27.68
C LEU A 39 1.54 12.14 -28.21
N SER A 40 1.01 12.18 -29.43
CA SER A 40 0.43 13.38 -30.06
C SER A 40 -0.84 13.89 -29.35
N ARG A 41 -1.58 13.00 -28.65
CA ARG A 41 -2.75 13.38 -27.82
C ARG A 41 -2.35 13.82 -26.41
N THR A 42 -1.28 13.26 -25.86
CA THR A 42 -0.74 13.62 -24.54
C THR A 42 -0.01 14.97 -24.56
N ILE A 43 0.57 15.35 -25.69
CA ILE A 43 1.15 16.67 -25.93
C ILE A 43 0.03 17.68 -26.26
N SER A 44 -0.79 18.01 -25.25
CA SER A 44 -1.82 19.04 -25.34
C SER A 44 -1.42 20.36 -24.66
N THR A 45 -0.18 20.46 -24.15
CA THR A 45 0.21 21.61 -23.34
C THR A 45 0.58 22.82 -24.22
N PRO A 46 0.08 24.02 -23.88
CA PRO A 46 0.59 25.25 -24.47
C PRO A 46 2.10 25.32 -24.24
N THR A 47 2.87 25.52 -25.30
CA THR A 47 4.27 25.90 -25.17
C THR A 47 4.32 27.37 -24.80
N SER A 48 5.40 27.80 -24.15
CA SER A 48 5.63 29.23 -23.87
C SER A 48 5.68 30.09 -25.13
N THR A 49 5.85 29.49 -26.33
CA THR A 49 6.01 30.23 -27.59
C THR A 49 4.74 30.95 -28.02
N GLY A 50 4.89 32.14 -28.60
CA GLY A 50 3.79 32.83 -29.26
C GLY A 50 3.21 31.99 -30.40
N ARG A 51 2.05 32.40 -30.95
CA ARG A 51 1.25 31.64 -31.95
C ARG A 51 2.05 30.94 -33.06
N ARG A 52 3.12 31.56 -33.56
CA ARG A 52 3.97 30.99 -34.63
C ARG A 52 4.77 29.78 -34.15
N GLY A 53 5.34 29.84 -32.95
CA GLY A 53 6.06 28.72 -32.35
C GLY A 53 5.10 27.61 -31.95
N GLN A 54 3.94 27.95 -31.36
CA GLN A 54 2.94 26.96 -31.00
C GLN A 54 2.47 26.17 -32.22
N ARG A 55 2.26 26.85 -33.35
CA ARG A 55 1.91 26.18 -34.61
C ARG A 55 3.02 25.27 -35.12
N ALA A 56 4.28 25.73 -35.09
CA ALA A 56 5.42 24.91 -35.50
C ALA A 56 5.57 23.67 -34.62
N PHE A 57 5.38 23.83 -33.31
CA PHE A 57 5.36 22.73 -32.36
C PHE A 57 4.24 21.73 -32.69
N LEU A 58 2.99 22.18 -32.82
CA LEU A 58 1.86 21.31 -33.16
C LEU A 58 2.10 20.55 -34.47
N ASN A 59 2.59 21.22 -35.51
CA ASN A 59 2.92 20.58 -36.79
C ASN A 59 4.02 19.50 -36.65
N ALA A 60 4.99 19.69 -35.74
CA ALA A 60 6.05 18.71 -35.52
C ALA A 60 5.54 17.39 -34.91
N PHE A 61 4.42 17.44 -34.18
CA PHE A 61 3.81 16.27 -33.53
C PHE A 61 2.54 15.76 -34.24
N ASP A 62 2.10 16.45 -35.29
CA ASP A 62 0.94 16.07 -36.11
C ASP A 62 1.35 15.06 -37.18
N GLU A 63 0.86 13.82 -37.07
CA GLU A 63 1.13 12.74 -38.03
C GLU A 63 0.57 13.06 -39.43
N ASP A 64 -0.48 13.88 -39.52
CA ASP A 64 -1.10 14.25 -40.79
C ASP A 64 -0.36 15.41 -41.47
N PHE A 65 0.60 16.05 -40.79
CA PHE A 65 1.36 17.18 -41.33
C PHE A 65 2.41 16.77 -42.38
N GLY A 66 2.99 15.58 -42.26
CA GLY A 66 3.98 15.07 -43.22
C GLY A 66 4.88 13.96 -42.66
N ASP A 67 5.85 13.55 -43.47
CA ASP A 67 6.85 12.56 -43.06
C ASP A 67 7.73 13.06 -41.90
N VAL A 68 8.54 12.15 -41.33
CA VAL A 68 9.42 12.48 -40.18
C VAL A 68 10.34 13.66 -40.49
N VAL A 69 10.81 13.80 -41.74
CA VAL A 69 11.72 14.89 -42.17
C VAL A 69 10.99 16.23 -42.19
N ALA A 70 9.75 16.27 -42.69
CA ALA A 70 8.92 17.48 -42.68
C ALA A 70 8.58 17.92 -41.25
N ARG A 71 8.26 16.97 -40.38
CA ARG A 71 7.98 17.22 -38.95
C ARG A 71 9.22 17.69 -38.20
N GLU A 72 10.40 17.11 -38.48
CA GLU A 72 11.67 17.52 -37.89
C GLU A 72 12.06 18.96 -38.30
N LYS A 73 11.71 19.39 -39.51
CA LYS A 73 11.86 20.80 -39.93
C LYS A 73 11.02 21.75 -39.08
N GLU A 74 9.76 21.39 -38.79
CA GLU A 74 8.91 22.23 -37.93
C GLU A 74 9.36 22.19 -36.46
N LEU A 75 9.90 21.06 -35.96
CA LEU A 75 10.58 21.02 -34.66
C LEU A 75 11.76 22.01 -34.63
N ASN A 76 12.66 21.95 -35.61
CA ASN A 76 13.82 22.84 -35.68
C ASN A 76 13.43 24.32 -35.73
N LYS A 77 12.32 24.65 -36.38
CA LYS A 77 11.74 25.99 -36.39
C LYS A 77 11.22 26.40 -35.00
N PHE A 78 10.56 25.51 -34.27
CA PHE A 78 10.19 25.73 -32.88
C PHE A 78 11.42 25.94 -31.99
N LEU A 79 12.42 25.06 -32.06
CA LEU A 79 13.66 25.15 -31.28
C LEU A 79 14.41 26.47 -31.53
N LYS A 80 14.48 26.90 -32.80
CA LYS A 80 15.07 28.19 -33.16
C LYS A 80 14.33 29.36 -32.50
N LEU A 81 12.99 29.36 -32.56
CA LEU A 81 12.18 30.42 -31.95
C LEU A 81 12.35 30.43 -30.42
N ALA A 82 12.32 29.27 -29.77
CA ALA A 82 12.53 29.17 -28.33
C ALA A 82 13.91 29.73 -27.90
N LYS A 83 14.96 29.43 -28.68
CA LYS A 83 16.31 29.97 -28.44
C LYS A 83 16.41 31.48 -28.64
N GLU A 84 15.70 32.03 -29.63
CA GLU A 84 15.61 33.48 -29.85
C GLU A 84 14.89 34.19 -28.70
N GLU A 85 13.81 33.62 -28.18
CA GLU A 85 13.09 34.16 -27.01
C GLU A 85 13.89 34.00 -25.72
N GLU A 86 14.60 32.88 -25.52
CA GLU A 86 15.54 32.68 -24.42
C GLU A 86 16.62 33.76 -24.39
N ALA A 87 17.20 34.09 -25.54
CA ALA A 87 18.23 35.13 -25.64
C ALA A 87 17.70 36.54 -25.32
N ARG A 88 16.42 36.81 -25.58
CA ARG A 88 15.75 38.09 -25.31
C ARG A 88 15.19 38.20 -23.90
N ALA A 89 14.97 37.08 -23.22
CA ALA A 89 14.34 37.04 -21.91
C ALA A 89 15.16 37.82 -20.86
N ALA A 90 14.49 38.75 -20.17
CA ALA A 90 15.12 39.57 -19.15
C ALA A 90 15.22 38.87 -17.79
N SER A 91 14.25 38.00 -17.46
CA SER A 91 14.21 37.31 -16.18
C SER A 91 14.79 35.88 -16.26
N PRO A 92 15.44 35.38 -15.19
CA PRO A 92 15.85 33.98 -15.10
C PRO A 92 14.69 32.99 -15.27
N PHE A 93 13.49 33.36 -14.80
CA PHE A 93 12.28 32.58 -14.96
C PHE A 93 11.92 32.34 -16.43
N GLN A 94 11.88 33.40 -17.23
CA GLN A 94 11.59 33.29 -18.66
C GLN A 94 12.66 32.48 -19.39
N LYS A 95 13.95 32.77 -19.16
CA LYS A 95 15.06 32.02 -19.78
C LYS A 95 14.93 30.52 -19.55
N GLN A 96 14.68 30.14 -18.30
CA GLN A 96 14.52 28.75 -17.94
C GLN A 96 13.29 28.11 -18.57
N MET A 97 12.17 28.85 -18.67
CA MET A 97 10.92 28.36 -19.27
C MET A 97 11.13 27.98 -20.74
N TRP A 98 11.81 28.85 -21.50
CA TRP A 98 12.14 28.62 -22.90
C TRP A 98 13.09 27.44 -23.09
N LYS A 99 14.13 27.37 -22.26
CA LYS A 99 15.11 26.28 -22.25
C LYS A 99 14.45 24.92 -22.00
N ASP A 100 13.56 24.84 -21.00
CA ASP A 100 12.85 23.61 -20.65
C ASP A 100 11.85 23.19 -21.73
N ASP A 101 11.14 24.12 -22.36
CA ASP A 101 10.23 23.83 -23.47
C ASP A 101 10.98 23.33 -24.71
N ALA A 102 12.11 23.95 -25.07
CA ALA A 102 12.94 23.49 -26.17
C ALA A 102 13.48 22.07 -25.91
N SER A 103 14.06 21.84 -24.72
CA SER A 103 14.61 20.55 -24.34
C SER A 103 13.55 19.45 -24.28
N ASN A 104 12.34 19.75 -23.82
CA ASN A 104 11.23 18.80 -23.80
C ASN A 104 10.71 18.47 -25.19
N ALA A 105 10.57 19.46 -26.07
CA ALA A 105 10.14 19.22 -27.44
C ALA A 105 11.12 18.31 -28.20
N GLU A 106 12.42 18.56 -28.07
CA GLU A 106 13.46 17.73 -28.67
C GLU A 106 13.42 16.30 -28.12
N PHE A 107 13.31 16.16 -26.80
CA PHE A 107 13.18 14.86 -26.14
C PHE A 107 11.97 14.07 -26.65
N TRP A 108 10.77 14.67 -26.64
CA TRP A 108 9.55 14.00 -27.07
C TRP A 108 9.61 13.58 -28.53
N PHE A 109 10.17 14.42 -29.40
CA PHE A 109 10.30 14.09 -30.82
C PHE A 109 11.27 12.92 -31.04
N ASN A 110 12.36 12.85 -30.28
CA ASN A 110 13.29 11.71 -30.34
C ASN A 110 12.65 10.43 -29.81
N VAL A 111 11.85 10.51 -28.75
CA VAL A 111 11.10 9.37 -28.21
C VAL A 111 10.06 8.84 -29.20
N GLN A 112 9.47 9.68 -30.05
CA GLN A 112 8.56 9.18 -31.12
C GLN A 112 9.25 8.28 -32.14
N LYS A 113 10.58 8.39 -32.29
CA LYS A 113 11.39 7.63 -33.25
C LYS A 113 11.81 6.25 -32.73
N VAL A 114 11.65 5.96 -31.43
CA VAL A 114 12.05 4.66 -30.86
C VAL A 114 11.00 3.59 -31.12
N GLU A 115 11.40 2.34 -31.33
CA GLU A 115 10.47 1.25 -31.69
C GLU A 115 9.84 0.57 -30.47
N SER A 116 10.44 0.68 -29.29
CA SER A 116 9.96 0.08 -28.05
C SER A 116 10.52 0.76 -26.80
N SER A 117 9.91 0.49 -25.65
CA SER A 117 10.44 0.92 -24.34
C SER A 117 11.74 0.22 -23.91
N ALA A 118 12.23 -0.74 -24.69
CA ALA A 118 13.54 -1.37 -24.51
C ALA A 118 14.65 -0.67 -25.30
N ASP A 119 14.33 0.38 -26.07
CA ASP A 119 15.31 1.17 -26.81
C ASP A 119 16.23 1.97 -25.86
N PRO A 120 17.56 1.99 -26.08
CA PRO A 120 18.48 2.75 -25.23
C PRO A 120 18.13 4.25 -25.09
N VAL A 121 17.57 4.88 -26.13
CA VAL A 121 17.15 6.29 -26.08
C VAL A 121 15.96 6.46 -25.13
N TRP A 122 15.04 5.50 -25.11
CA TRP A 122 13.93 5.48 -24.17
C TRP A 122 14.41 5.29 -22.72
N ILE A 123 15.31 4.32 -22.51
CA ILE A 123 15.87 4.01 -21.18
C ILE A 123 16.63 5.22 -20.64
N GLN A 124 17.53 5.82 -21.43
CA GLN A 124 18.25 7.03 -21.04
C GLN A 124 17.30 8.20 -20.74
N GLY A 125 16.26 8.36 -21.56
CA GLY A 125 15.22 9.35 -21.33
C GLY A 125 14.48 9.19 -20.00
N MET A 126 14.18 7.93 -19.65
CA MET A 126 13.61 7.58 -18.36
C MET A 126 14.60 7.89 -17.23
N ASP A 127 15.86 7.47 -17.35
CA ASP A 127 16.88 7.69 -16.32
C ASP A 127 17.12 9.18 -16.04
N ASP A 128 17.25 10.01 -17.08
CA ASP A 128 17.40 11.46 -16.96
C ASP A 128 16.17 12.09 -16.28
N THR A 129 14.98 11.62 -16.63
CA THR A 129 13.71 12.08 -16.05
C THR A 129 13.60 11.68 -14.57
N ILE A 130 14.02 10.47 -14.24
CA ILE A 130 14.03 9.96 -12.87
C ILE A 130 15.04 10.72 -12.03
N ASP A 131 16.22 11.04 -12.55
CA ASP A 131 17.22 11.83 -11.81
C ASP A 131 16.73 13.25 -11.48
N GLY A 132 16.06 13.91 -12.44
CA GLY A 132 15.35 15.16 -12.18
C GLY A 132 14.28 15.02 -11.08
N PHE A 133 13.51 13.93 -11.11
CA PHE A 133 12.51 13.65 -10.08
C PHE A 133 13.11 13.33 -8.72
N LYS A 134 14.28 12.67 -8.64
CA LYS A 134 14.96 12.41 -7.35
C LYS A 134 15.27 13.70 -6.62
N THR A 135 15.73 14.71 -7.36
CA THR A 135 16.01 16.04 -6.80
C THR A 135 14.75 16.67 -6.21
N ILE A 136 13.63 16.57 -6.93
CA ILE A 136 12.32 17.07 -6.49
C ILE A 136 11.79 16.27 -5.28
N ALA A 137 11.92 14.95 -5.29
CA ALA A 137 11.44 14.05 -4.24
C ALA A 137 12.20 14.19 -2.92
N ARG A 138 13.49 14.51 -2.94
CA ARG A 138 14.32 14.72 -1.74
C ARG A 138 13.89 15.94 -0.92
N GLY A 139 13.29 16.94 -1.56
CA GLY A 139 12.93 18.22 -0.93
C GLY A 139 11.52 18.30 -0.37
N HIS A 140 10.63 17.34 -0.68
CA HIS A 140 9.20 17.40 -0.33
C HIS A 140 8.57 18.75 -0.68
N ARG A 141 8.54 19.00 -1.99
CA ARG A 141 8.17 20.28 -2.57
C ARG A 141 6.83 20.82 -2.05
N GLY A 142 5.87 19.94 -1.78
CA GLY A 142 4.50 20.31 -1.42
C GLY A 142 3.76 20.95 -2.60
N THR A 143 2.49 21.32 -2.39
CA THR A 143 1.70 21.96 -3.44
C THR A 143 2.05 23.45 -3.60
N PRO A 144 1.81 24.08 -4.76
CA PRO A 144 2.01 25.52 -4.94
C PRO A 144 1.32 26.36 -3.87
N GLU A 145 0.11 25.97 -3.47
CA GLU A 145 -0.69 26.67 -2.45
C GLU A 145 -0.02 26.59 -1.08
N GLN A 146 0.48 25.41 -0.70
CA GLN A 146 1.20 25.19 0.56
C GLN A 146 2.52 25.96 0.60
N ARG A 147 3.22 26.07 -0.54
CA ARG A 147 4.47 26.81 -0.65
C ARG A 147 4.23 28.31 -0.56
N LEU A 148 3.25 28.83 -1.31
CA LEU A 148 2.86 30.24 -1.26
C LEU A 148 2.42 30.67 0.14
N ALA A 149 1.71 29.81 0.88
CA ALA A 149 1.28 30.10 2.25
C ALA A 149 2.45 30.31 3.24
N LYS A 150 3.65 29.84 2.91
CA LYS A 150 4.86 29.98 3.74
C LYS A 150 5.67 31.24 3.41
N LEU A 151 5.30 31.97 2.36
CA LEU A 151 6.06 33.11 1.85
C LEU A 151 5.46 34.45 2.31
N PRO A 152 6.29 35.49 2.44
CA PRO A 152 5.81 36.87 2.63
C PRO A 152 4.84 37.31 1.53
N ALA A 153 3.86 38.16 1.90
CA ALA A 153 2.77 38.55 0.99
C ALA A 153 3.25 39.31 -0.26
N ASP A 154 4.29 40.14 -0.11
CA ASP A 154 4.99 40.85 -1.17
C ASP A 154 5.65 39.87 -2.16
N THR A 155 6.36 38.86 -1.65
CA THR A 155 6.94 37.79 -2.48
C THR A 155 5.85 37.03 -3.23
N VAL A 156 4.76 36.63 -2.55
CA VAL A 156 3.63 35.94 -3.19
C VAL A 156 3.02 36.78 -4.32
N SER A 157 2.87 38.08 -4.11
CA SER A 157 2.34 39.01 -5.12
C SER A 157 3.26 39.09 -6.34
N GLU A 158 4.57 39.19 -6.13
CA GLU A 158 5.57 39.22 -7.20
C GLU A 158 5.54 37.93 -8.04
N LEU A 159 5.60 36.76 -7.40
CA LEU A 159 5.59 35.47 -8.09
C LEU A 159 4.33 35.28 -8.93
N LYS A 160 3.16 35.64 -8.39
CA LYS A 160 1.89 35.58 -9.13
C LYS A 160 1.85 36.59 -10.28
N LYS A 161 2.42 37.78 -10.11
CA LYS A 161 2.48 38.81 -11.15
C LYS A 161 3.34 38.35 -12.32
N ASP A 162 4.47 37.70 -12.05
CA ASP A 162 5.32 37.11 -13.09
C ASP A 162 4.55 36.08 -13.92
N VAL A 163 3.87 35.14 -13.26
CA VAL A 163 3.11 34.10 -13.97
C VAL A 163 1.95 34.67 -14.78
N ARG A 164 1.18 35.62 -14.23
CA ARG A 164 0.10 36.28 -14.98
C ARG A 164 0.60 37.01 -16.22
N ARG A 165 1.78 37.65 -16.14
CA ARG A 165 2.39 38.34 -17.28
C ARG A 165 2.69 37.37 -18.41
N GLU A 166 3.27 36.21 -18.10
CA GLU A 166 3.56 35.18 -19.12
C GLU A 166 2.28 34.62 -19.75
N ILE A 167 1.25 34.34 -18.93
CA ILE A 167 -0.06 33.88 -19.42
C ILE A 167 -0.66 34.88 -20.41
N HIS A 168 -0.58 36.18 -20.10
CA HIS A 168 -1.07 37.23 -20.98
C HIS A 168 -0.28 37.26 -22.31
N GLN A 169 1.03 37.05 -22.28
CA GLN A 169 1.90 37.17 -23.46
C GLN A 169 1.71 36.04 -24.48
N LEU A 170 1.28 34.84 -24.05
CA LEU A 170 1.02 33.70 -24.93
C LEU A 170 0.02 34.01 -26.04
N GLY A 171 -1.09 34.65 -25.68
CA GLY A 171 -2.21 34.98 -26.56
C GLY A 171 -2.96 33.76 -27.12
N GLY A 172 -4.26 33.93 -27.39
CA GLY A 172 -5.14 32.84 -27.87
C GLY A 172 -6.24 32.49 -26.87
N LYS A 173 -7.20 31.65 -27.28
CA LYS A 173 -8.26 31.15 -26.40
C LYS A 173 -7.86 29.76 -25.91
N LEU A 174 -7.45 29.64 -24.65
CA LEU A 174 -7.33 28.36 -23.95
C LEU A 174 -8.69 27.99 -23.35
N THR A 175 -8.93 26.69 -23.16
CA THR A 175 -10.05 26.25 -22.31
C THR A 175 -9.75 26.60 -20.84
N PRO A 176 -10.77 26.71 -19.97
CA PRO A 176 -10.54 26.95 -18.55
C PRO A 176 -9.60 25.93 -17.90
N ASP A 177 -9.76 24.65 -18.24
CA ASP A 177 -8.93 23.55 -17.71
C ASP A 177 -7.47 23.66 -18.16
N ASP A 178 -7.24 23.99 -19.44
CA ASP A 178 -5.88 24.17 -19.98
C ASP A 178 -5.20 25.39 -19.36
N LEU A 179 -5.96 26.47 -19.12
CA LEU A 179 -5.47 27.68 -18.48
C LEU A 179 -5.05 27.40 -17.03
N GLU A 180 -5.88 26.69 -16.27
CA GLU A 180 -5.58 26.32 -14.88
C GLU A 180 -4.35 25.42 -14.80
N ALA A 181 -4.28 24.38 -15.65
CA ALA A 181 -3.13 23.49 -15.70
C ALA A 181 -1.83 24.24 -16.06
N PHE A 182 -1.92 25.19 -16.98
CA PHE A 182 -0.79 25.99 -17.42
C PHE A 182 -0.33 27.00 -16.35
N GLU A 183 -1.27 27.70 -15.71
CA GLU A 183 -0.99 28.60 -14.58
C GLU A 183 -0.30 27.83 -13.45
N ARG A 184 -0.86 26.67 -13.07
CA ARG A 184 -0.31 25.83 -12.01
C ARG A 184 1.12 25.38 -12.33
N ARG A 185 1.40 25.01 -13.58
CA ARG A 185 2.77 24.68 -14.04
C ARG A 185 3.72 25.86 -13.89
N LEU A 186 3.36 27.02 -14.41
CA LEU A 186 4.19 28.22 -14.33
C LEU A 186 4.44 28.66 -12.89
N MET A 187 3.42 28.59 -12.02
CA MET A 187 3.58 28.86 -10.59
C MET A 187 4.54 27.88 -9.93
N THR A 188 4.40 26.59 -10.25
CA THR A 188 5.25 25.51 -9.75
C THR A 188 6.72 25.75 -10.14
N MET A 189 6.97 26.10 -11.40
CA MET A 189 8.29 26.46 -11.91
C MET A 189 8.86 27.74 -11.27
N ARG A 190 8.06 28.80 -11.18
CA ARG A 190 8.49 30.09 -10.61
C ARG A 190 8.88 29.96 -9.13
N LEU A 191 8.12 29.16 -8.39
CA LEU A 191 8.42 28.83 -6.99
C LEU A 191 9.72 28.03 -6.86
N ASP A 192 10.04 27.12 -7.77
CA ASP A 192 11.30 26.40 -7.67
C ASP A 192 12.50 27.26 -7.97
N ILE A 193 12.39 28.18 -8.93
CA ILE A 193 13.47 29.15 -9.19
C ILE A 193 13.67 30.03 -7.97
N HIS A 194 12.58 30.42 -7.30
CA HIS A 194 12.66 31.13 -6.03
C HIS A 194 13.38 30.30 -4.96
N ASP A 195 12.97 29.06 -4.74
CA ASP A 195 13.58 28.18 -3.73
C ASP A 195 15.05 27.85 -4.07
N ALA A 196 15.38 27.72 -5.35
CA ALA A 196 16.75 27.54 -5.85
C ALA A 196 17.62 28.74 -5.49
N ALA A 197 17.12 29.94 -5.78
CA ALA A 197 17.82 31.19 -5.50
C ALA A 197 18.05 31.36 -3.98
N VAL A 198 17.03 31.08 -3.15
CA VAL A 198 17.15 31.09 -1.69
C VAL A 198 18.18 30.08 -1.19
N ALA A 199 18.26 28.91 -1.83
CA ALA A 199 19.21 27.85 -1.47
C ALA A 199 20.62 28.03 -2.10
N GLY A 200 20.86 29.09 -2.88
CA GLY A 200 22.13 29.31 -3.58
C GLY A 200 22.43 28.29 -4.68
N LYS A 201 21.41 27.63 -5.24
CA LYS A 201 21.55 26.64 -6.32
C LYS A 201 21.30 27.28 -7.69
N THR A 202 22.19 27.02 -8.64
CA THR A 202 22.13 27.59 -10.00
C THR A 202 21.41 26.70 -11.01
N ASP A 203 21.46 25.38 -10.84
CA ASP A 203 20.83 24.41 -11.74
C ASP A 203 19.82 23.55 -10.98
N ILE A 204 18.55 23.72 -11.30
CA ILE A 204 17.49 22.78 -10.91
C ILE A 204 16.72 22.47 -12.18
N HIS A 205 16.55 21.18 -12.51
CA HIS A 205 15.74 20.76 -13.65
C HIS A 205 14.26 20.82 -13.27
N PHE A 206 13.55 21.85 -13.72
CA PHE A 206 12.24 22.22 -13.18
C PHE A 206 11.06 21.42 -13.75
N ASP A 207 11.26 20.64 -14.82
CA ASP A 207 10.14 20.07 -15.60
C ASP A 207 10.27 18.57 -15.94
N ALA A 208 10.86 17.80 -15.02
CA ALA A 208 10.84 16.33 -15.10
C ALA A 208 9.40 15.77 -15.07
N GLY A 209 8.46 16.52 -14.48
CA GLY A 209 7.02 16.22 -14.44
C GLY A 209 6.40 15.95 -15.81
N ARG A 210 6.60 16.85 -16.79
CA ARG A 210 6.02 16.67 -18.12
C ARG A 210 6.68 15.53 -18.90
N ARG A 211 8.00 15.34 -18.78
CA ARG A 211 8.69 14.18 -19.37
C ARG A 211 8.12 12.88 -18.84
N LEU A 212 8.00 12.78 -17.51
CA LEU A 212 7.50 11.58 -16.86
C LEU A 212 6.03 11.31 -17.21
N LYS A 213 5.21 12.37 -17.32
CA LYS A 213 3.82 12.26 -17.77
C LYS A 213 3.73 11.59 -19.15
N VAL A 214 4.53 12.07 -20.11
CA VAL A 214 4.59 11.50 -21.45
C VAL A 214 5.00 10.03 -21.38
N LEU A 215 6.12 9.72 -20.70
CA LEU A 215 6.63 8.35 -20.58
C LEU A 215 5.63 7.38 -19.91
N ILE A 216 4.91 7.81 -18.87
CA ILE A 216 3.89 7.01 -18.18
C ILE A 216 2.67 6.78 -19.09
N GLU A 217 2.13 7.83 -19.72
CA GLU A 217 0.93 7.71 -20.55
C GLU A 217 1.18 6.92 -21.83
N THR A 218 2.42 6.91 -22.30
CA THR A 218 2.86 6.17 -23.49
C THR A 218 3.42 4.79 -23.16
N SER A 219 3.47 4.38 -21.88
CA SER A 219 4.02 3.09 -21.47
C SER A 219 3.20 1.88 -21.97
N GLY A 220 1.99 2.09 -22.49
CA GLY A 220 1.05 1.04 -22.91
C GLY A 220 0.30 0.40 -21.74
N ALA A 221 0.42 0.92 -20.52
CA ALA A 221 -0.30 0.45 -19.34
C ALA A 221 -1.79 0.85 -19.37
N SER A 222 -2.60 0.21 -18.50
CA SER A 222 -4.01 0.57 -18.38
C SER A 222 -4.19 1.98 -17.81
N LYS A 223 -5.30 2.66 -18.13
CA LYS A 223 -5.63 3.96 -17.53
C LYS A 223 -5.71 3.89 -15.99
N GLY A 224 -6.10 2.74 -15.44
CA GLY A 224 -6.10 2.49 -13.99
C GLY A 224 -4.69 2.53 -13.40
N ASP A 225 -3.74 1.81 -14.01
CA ASP A 225 -2.35 1.80 -13.58
C ASP A 225 -1.71 3.20 -13.74
N ILE A 226 -1.99 3.92 -14.83
CA ILE A 226 -1.51 5.30 -15.05
C ILE A 226 -1.97 6.21 -13.91
N ASN A 227 -3.27 6.19 -13.56
CA ASN A 227 -3.81 6.99 -12.48
C ASN A 227 -3.20 6.64 -11.11
N GLN A 228 -3.00 5.35 -10.84
CA GLN A 228 -2.37 4.89 -9.59
C GLN A 228 -0.89 5.26 -9.51
N THR A 229 -0.20 5.30 -10.65
CA THR A 229 1.19 5.77 -10.77
C THR A 229 1.30 7.24 -10.41
N TYR A 230 0.40 8.09 -10.95
CA TYR A 230 0.37 9.51 -10.59
C TYR A 230 0.07 9.74 -9.10
N ARG A 231 -0.83 8.95 -8.51
CA ARG A 231 -1.07 8.97 -7.06
C ARG A 231 0.20 8.62 -6.28
N GLY A 232 0.93 7.60 -6.71
CA GLY A 232 2.18 7.22 -6.06
C GLY A 232 3.27 8.29 -6.14
N LEU A 233 3.46 8.88 -7.32
CA LEU A 233 4.38 9.99 -7.52
C LEU A 233 4.03 11.21 -6.67
N ARG A 234 2.75 11.55 -6.58
CA ARG A 234 2.25 12.61 -5.72
C ARG A 234 2.61 12.37 -4.25
N ASN A 235 2.39 11.16 -3.74
CA ASN A 235 2.74 10.81 -2.36
C ASN A 235 4.24 10.95 -2.08
N ILE A 236 5.10 10.59 -3.04
CA ILE A 236 6.56 10.72 -2.92
C ILE A 236 6.99 12.19 -2.93
N VAL A 237 6.50 12.96 -3.89
CA VAL A 237 6.97 14.33 -4.15
C VAL A 237 6.31 15.38 -3.26
N GLU A 238 4.99 15.34 -3.12
CA GLU A 238 4.26 16.34 -2.34
C GLU A 238 4.25 16.00 -0.85
N GLU A 239 4.05 14.72 -0.51
CA GLU A 239 3.85 14.32 0.89
C GLU A 239 5.11 13.73 1.54
N GLY A 240 6.11 13.31 0.77
CA GLY A 240 7.28 12.60 1.27
C GLY A 240 6.99 11.23 1.88
N LYS A 241 5.82 10.69 1.56
CA LYS A 241 5.33 9.41 2.08
C LYS A 241 5.59 8.29 1.12
N THR A 242 5.53 7.09 1.67
CA THR A 242 5.57 5.86 0.91
C THR A 242 4.22 5.63 0.23
N PRO A 243 4.17 5.43 -1.09
CA PRO A 243 2.93 5.12 -1.79
C PRO A 243 2.29 3.82 -1.30
N ALA A 244 0.99 3.69 -1.53
CA ALA A 244 0.26 2.46 -1.29
C ALA A 244 0.76 1.32 -2.19
N ALA A 245 0.52 0.08 -1.76
CA ALA A 245 0.85 -1.15 -2.49
C ALA A 245 0.46 -1.11 -3.98
N GLU A 246 -0.81 -0.79 -4.25
CA GLU A 246 -1.36 -0.70 -5.59
C GLU A 246 -0.66 0.36 -6.45
N SER A 247 -0.33 1.51 -5.85
CA SER A 247 0.40 2.58 -6.54
C SER A 247 1.83 2.16 -6.87
N LEU A 248 2.49 1.39 -6.00
CA LEU A 248 3.83 0.86 -6.26
C LEU A 248 3.84 -0.19 -7.37
N GLU A 249 2.86 -1.10 -7.39
CA GLU A 249 2.70 -2.06 -8.48
C GLU A 249 2.42 -1.36 -9.82
N ALA A 250 1.58 -0.33 -9.79
CA ALA A 250 1.29 0.48 -10.96
C ALA A 250 2.53 1.24 -11.46
N MET A 251 3.36 1.78 -10.56
CA MET A 251 4.65 2.37 -10.89
C MET A 251 5.59 1.32 -11.52
N ASP A 252 5.73 0.14 -10.92
CA ASP A 252 6.56 -0.93 -11.50
C ASP A 252 6.13 -1.31 -12.92
N ARG A 253 4.83 -1.30 -13.22
CA ARG A 253 4.28 -1.59 -14.56
C ARG A 253 4.43 -0.44 -15.56
N THR A 254 4.39 0.81 -15.11
CA THR A 254 4.41 2.00 -16.00
C THR A 254 5.81 2.53 -16.27
N MET A 255 6.63 2.65 -15.22
CA MET A 255 7.98 3.21 -15.28
C MET A 255 9.10 2.17 -15.14
N GLY A 256 8.76 0.94 -14.75
CA GLY A 256 9.73 -0.12 -14.50
C GLY A 256 10.21 -0.12 -13.05
N ARG A 257 10.52 -1.33 -12.55
CA ARG A 257 10.87 -1.56 -11.14
C ARG A 257 12.12 -0.79 -10.68
N GLU A 258 13.12 -0.65 -11.55
CA GLU A 258 14.36 0.08 -11.23
C GLU A 258 14.08 1.57 -11.02
N ALA A 259 13.35 2.20 -11.94
CA ALA A 259 12.90 3.59 -11.82
C ALA A 259 12.08 3.81 -10.54
N THR A 260 11.13 2.92 -10.24
CA THR A 260 10.35 2.96 -8.99
C THR A 260 11.26 2.93 -7.76
N GLN A 261 12.23 2.01 -7.71
CA GLN A 261 13.16 1.90 -6.57
C GLN A 261 14.02 3.15 -6.40
N GLU A 262 14.51 3.69 -7.51
CA GLU A 262 15.33 4.90 -7.53
C GLU A 262 14.57 6.13 -6.99
N LEU A 263 13.28 6.26 -7.31
CA LEU A 263 12.43 7.31 -6.72
C LEU A 263 12.17 7.10 -5.22
N LEU A 264 12.00 5.85 -4.79
CA LEU A 264 11.79 5.53 -3.37
C LEU A 264 13.05 5.80 -2.54
N LYS A 265 14.24 5.61 -3.11
CA LYS A 265 15.51 6.00 -2.49
C LYS A 265 15.62 7.51 -2.29
N ALA A 266 14.96 8.31 -3.13
CA ALA A 266 15.01 9.77 -3.06
C ALA A 266 14.05 10.40 -2.03
N ARG A 267 13.26 9.62 -1.30
CA ARG A 267 12.35 10.14 -0.24
C ARG A 267 13.10 10.76 0.95
N ALA A 268 12.38 11.43 1.85
CA ALA A 268 12.92 12.09 3.05
C ALA A 268 13.91 11.20 3.79
N LEU A 269 15.05 11.78 4.19
CA LEU A 269 16.00 11.07 5.05
C LEU A 269 15.34 10.66 6.37
N GLY A 270 14.48 11.51 6.95
CA GLY A 270 13.74 11.22 8.18
C GLY A 270 12.76 10.05 8.02
N THR A 271 11.98 10.01 6.94
CA THR A 271 11.08 8.88 6.63
C THR A 271 11.87 7.60 6.39
N ARG A 272 12.98 7.65 5.64
CA ARG A 272 13.86 6.49 5.42
C ARG A 272 14.50 5.99 6.70
N ALA A 273 15.06 6.89 7.52
CA ALA A 273 15.66 6.56 8.81
C ALA A 273 14.62 5.97 9.77
N PHE A 274 13.40 6.53 9.80
CA PHE A 274 12.30 5.97 10.57
C PHE A 274 11.89 4.58 10.05
N GLU A 275 11.77 4.37 8.74
CA GLU A 275 11.48 3.04 8.18
C GLU A 275 12.60 2.03 8.49
N THR A 276 13.87 2.41 8.36
CA THR A 276 15.02 1.56 8.70
C THR A 276 15.08 1.25 10.20
N LEU A 277 14.79 2.24 11.06
CA LEU A 277 14.65 2.05 12.49
C LEU A 277 13.51 1.08 12.80
N MET A 278 12.34 1.24 12.18
CA MET A 278 11.21 0.32 12.34
C MET A 278 11.49 -1.08 11.79
N ASP A 279 12.21 -1.20 10.68
CA ASP A 279 12.65 -2.48 10.12
C ASP A 279 13.62 -3.21 11.08
N THR A 280 14.45 -2.46 11.82
CA THR A 280 15.39 -2.98 12.82
C THR A 280 14.68 -3.36 14.12
N ILE A 281 13.81 -2.50 14.63
CA ILE A 281 12.99 -2.73 15.84
C ILE A 281 11.96 -3.85 15.62
N GLY A 282 11.47 -4.01 14.39
CA GLY A 282 10.53 -5.07 14.01
C GLY A 282 11.16 -6.45 13.82
N LEU A 283 12.50 -6.54 13.71
CA LEU A 283 13.18 -7.81 13.41
C LEU A 283 13.00 -8.88 14.51
N PRO A 284 13.15 -8.59 15.81
CA PRO A 284 12.84 -9.55 16.88
C PRO A 284 11.40 -10.05 16.85
N ARG A 285 10.44 -9.15 16.56
CA ARG A 285 9.01 -9.49 16.48
C ARG A 285 8.72 -10.44 15.33
N VAL A 286 9.32 -10.20 14.16
CA VAL A 286 9.18 -11.10 13.02
C VAL A 286 9.75 -12.46 13.37
N LEU A 287 10.97 -12.54 13.94
CA LEU A 287 11.59 -13.82 14.30
C LEU A 287 10.75 -14.63 15.30
N MET A 288 10.17 -13.98 16.31
CA MET A 288 9.26 -14.63 17.27
C MET A 288 7.95 -15.14 16.65
N THR A 289 7.50 -14.53 15.56
CA THR A 289 6.23 -14.87 14.88
C THR A 289 6.45 -15.65 13.57
N THR A 290 7.70 -16.06 13.31
CA THR A 290 8.08 -16.81 12.11
C THR A 290 8.02 -18.30 12.41
N LEU A 291 7.46 -19.09 11.49
CA LEU A 291 7.36 -20.55 11.53
C LEU A 291 6.41 -21.12 12.61
N ASP A 292 5.86 -20.29 13.49
CA ASP A 292 5.02 -20.72 14.62
C ASP A 292 3.52 -20.92 14.27
N MET A 293 3.12 -20.64 13.02
CA MET A 293 1.73 -20.68 12.56
C MET A 293 0.75 -19.92 13.49
N SER A 294 1.25 -18.93 14.24
CA SER A 294 0.53 -18.26 15.32
C SER A 294 -0.77 -17.59 14.87
N ALA A 295 -0.85 -17.15 13.61
CA ALA A 295 -2.07 -16.61 13.02
C ALA A 295 -3.27 -17.55 13.16
N MET A 296 -3.05 -18.87 13.07
CA MET A 296 -4.14 -19.85 13.13
C MET A 296 -4.84 -19.84 14.49
N PHE A 297 -4.06 -19.83 15.57
CA PHE A 297 -4.58 -19.95 16.92
C PHE A 297 -4.84 -18.60 17.61
N ARG A 298 -4.11 -17.54 17.25
CA ARG A 298 -4.31 -16.19 17.82
C ARG A 298 -5.37 -15.39 17.08
N GLN A 299 -5.49 -15.57 15.77
CA GLN A 299 -6.39 -14.76 14.92
C GLN A 299 -7.51 -15.60 14.31
N GLY A 300 -7.19 -16.78 13.76
CA GLY A 300 -8.18 -17.63 13.09
C GLY A 300 -9.12 -18.38 14.03
N ALA A 301 -8.67 -18.72 15.24
CA ALA A 301 -9.41 -19.56 16.18
C ALA A 301 -10.80 -19.03 16.56
N VAL A 302 -11.00 -17.71 16.55
CA VAL A 302 -12.30 -17.07 16.82
C VAL A 302 -13.37 -17.53 15.83
N LEU A 303 -13.00 -17.75 14.57
CA LEU A 303 -13.91 -18.21 13.51
C LEU A 303 -13.83 -19.72 13.26
N ALA A 304 -12.85 -20.42 13.84
CA ALA A 304 -12.57 -21.81 13.54
C ALA A 304 -13.76 -22.73 13.83
N PHE A 305 -14.39 -22.58 14.99
CA PHE A 305 -15.50 -23.45 15.41
C PHE A 305 -16.84 -23.12 14.73
N GLY A 306 -17.08 -21.85 14.38
CA GLY A 306 -18.23 -21.44 13.57
C GLY A 306 -18.12 -21.90 12.11
N HIS A 307 -16.89 -22.04 11.62
CA HIS A 307 -16.57 -22.32 10.22
C HIS A 307 -15.48 -23.40 10.05
N PRO A 308 -15.66 -24.62 10.57
CA PRO A 308 -14.58 -25.61 10.70
C PRO A 308 -14.00 -26.05 9.34
N PHE A 309 -14.84 -26.20 8.32
CA PHE A 309 -14.39 -26.59 6.98
C PHE A 309 -13.66 -25.46 6.25
N ILE A 310 -14.09 -24.21 6.46
CA ILE A 310 -13.43 -23.03 5.90
C ILE A 310 -12.06 -22.86 6.56
N PHE A 311 -12.00 -22.97 7.89
CA PHE A 311 -10.76 -22.93 8.63
C PHE A 311 -9.79 -24.03 8.18
N ALA A 312 -10.23 -25.29 8.09
CA ALA A 312 -9.40 -26.39 7.62
C ALA A 312 -8.90 -26.19 6.18
N SER A 313 -9.75 -25.66 5.29
CA SER A 313 -9.38 -25.28 3.92
C SER A 313 -8.31 -24.19 3.91
N ALA A 314 -8.46 -23.16 4.75
CA ALA A 314 -7.49 -22.08 4.90
C ALA A 314 -6.15 -22.58 5.45
N VAL A 315 -6.16 -23.46 6.45
CA VAL A 315 -4.95 -24.11 6.99
C VAL A 315 -4.25 -24.93 5.90
N LYS A 316 -4.99 -25.74 5.15
CA LYS A 316 -4.43 -26.55 4.05
C LYS A 316 -3.76 -25.69 2.98
N ASP A 317 -4.40 -24.60 2.57
CA ASP A 317 -3.81 -23.69 1.59
C ASP A 317 -2.66 -22.88 2.19
N SER A 318 -2.69 -22.53 3.47
CA SER A 318 -1.56 -21.94 4.19
C SER A 318 -0.31 -22.84 4.13
N PHE A 319 -0.43 -24.13 4.39
CA PHE A 319 0.70 -25.07 4.20
C PHE A 319 1.17 -25.15 2.74
N ARG A 320 0.25 -25.22 1.77
CA ARG A 320 0.62 -25.25 0.35
C ARG A 320 1.33 -23.99 -0.09
N THR A 321 0.86 -22.82 0.36
CA THR A 321 1.49 -21.55 0.05
C THR A 321 2.82 -21.42 0.77
N PHE A 322 2.98 -21.96 1.98
CA PHE A 322 4.26 -22.02 2.68
C PHE A 322 5.34 -22.70 1.82
N PHE A 323 5.06 -23.86 1.22
CA PHE A 323 6.05 -24.60 0.42
C PHE A 323 6.10 -24.19 -1.06
N HIS A 324 5.02 -23.67 -1.63
CA HIS A 324 4.92 -23.43 -3.08
C HIS A 324 4.48 -22.00 -3.43
N GLU A 325 5.41 -21.22 -3.98
CA GLU A 325 5.15 -19.83 -4.41
C GLU A 325 4.07 -19.72 -5.48
N ARG A 326 4.07 -20.64 -6.46
CA ARG A 326 3.02 -20.67 -7.50
C ARG A 326 1.61 -20.86 -6.92
N SER A 327 1.51 -21.60 -5.81
CA SER A 327 0.24 -21.75 -5.10
C SER A 327 -0.14 -20.47 -4.36
N ALA A 328 0.83 -19.72 -3.83
CA ALA A 328 0.61 -18.42 -3.21
C ALA A 328 0.07 -17.39 -4.23
N ILE A 329 0.69 -17.31 -5.42
CA ILE A 329 0.24 -16.44 -6.52
C ILE A 329 -1.20 -16.79 -6.93
N ARG A 330 -1.48 -18.07 -7.23
CA ARG A 330 -2.83 -18.50 -7.63
C ARG A 330 -3.88 -18.21 -6.56
N LEU A 331 -3.56 -18.43 -5.29
CA LEU A 331 -4.48 -18.12 -4.21
C LEU A 331 -4.72 -16.61 -4.09
N ASN A 332 -3.66 -15.80 -4.18
CA ASN A 332 -3.78 -14.34 -4.12
C ASN A 332 -4.64 -13.79 -5.27
N GLU A 333 -4.44 -14.27 -6.50
CA GLU A 333 -5.26 -13.93 -7.67
C GLU A 333 -6.72 -14.37 -7.48
N ALA A 334 -6.96 -15.59 -6.97
CA ALA A 334 -8.29 -16.09 -6.70
C ALA A 334 -9.03 -15.25 -5.65
N LEU A 335 -8.32 -14.73 -4.65
CA LEU A 335 -8.90 -13.84 -3.63
C LEU A 335 -9.31 -12.48 -4.20
N LYS A 336 -8.61 -11.98 -5.24
CA LYS A 336 -8.90 -10.71 -5.90
C LYS A 336 -10.02 -10.80 -6.93
N MET A 337 -10.04 -11.86 -7.76
CA MET A 337 -10.92 -11.92 -8.94
C MET A 337 -11.66 -13.26 -9.11
N GLY A 338 -11.33 -14.28 -8.32
CA GLY A 338 -11.82 -15.66 -8.51
C GLY A 338 -12.98 -16.08 -7.61
N ARG A 339 -13.65 -15.14 -6.93
CA ARG A 339 -14.69 -15.45 -5.92
C ARG A 339 -16.09 -15.64 -6.49
N GLY A 340 -16.29 -15.31 -7.78
CA GLY A 340 -17.55 -15.49 -8.51
C GLY A 340 -18.62 -14.45 -8.15
N SER A 341 -19.82 -14.60 -8.72
CA SER A 341 -20.94 -13.68 -8.54
C SER A 341 -22.13 -14.31 -7.82
N VAL A 342 -22.97 -13.47 -7.22
CA VAL A 342 -24.25 -13.84 -6.60
C VAL A 342 -25.36 -12.90 -7.02
N LYS A 343 -26.60 -13.40 -6.99
CA LYS A 343 -27.80 -12.56 -7.13
C LYS A 343 -28.28 -12.17 -5.72
N LEU A 344 -28.18 -10.89 -5.37
CA LEU A 344 -28.66 -10.31 -4.12
C LEU A 344 -29.90 -9.45 -4.42
N GLY A 345 -31.07 -9.98 -4.10
CA GLY A 345 -32.34 -9.38 -4.55
C GLY A 345 -32.39 -9.39 -6.08
N ASP A 346 -32.51 -8.22 -6.69
CA ASP A 346 -32.57 -8.08 -8.16
C ASP A 346 -31.21 -7.78 -8.81
N LYS A 347 -30.13 -7.64 -8.03
CA LYS A 347 -28.81 -7.27 -8.54
C LYS A 347 -27.87 -8.47 -8.59
N VAL A 348 -27.13 -8.60 -9.68
CA VAL A 348 -25.98 -9.51 -9.78
C VAL A 348 -24.74 -8.74 -9.34
N GLU A 349 -24.08 -9.23 -8.31
CA GLU A 349 -22.89 -8.61 -7.71
C GLU A 349 -21.73 -9.59 -7.79
N ASP A 350 -20.56 -9.11 -8.20
CA ASP A 350 -19.30 -9.84 -8.00
C ASP A 350 -18.97 -9.85 -6.51
N ILE A 351 -18.67 -11.02 -5.94
CA ILE A 351 -18.51 -11.15 -4.50
C ILE A 351 -17.23 -10.47 -4.01
N ALA A 352 -16.15 -10.51 -4.79
CA ALA A 352 -14.90 -9.86 -4.42
C ALA A 352 -15.11 -8.34 -4.35
N ALA A 353 -15.68 -7.75 -5.39
CA ALA A 353 -16.00 -6.32 -5.45
C ALA A 353 -17.01 -5.90 -4.36
N LEU A 354 -18.04 -6.72 -4.11
CA LEU A 354 -19.03 -6.44 -3.07
C LEU A 354 -18.38 -6.43 -1.68
N THR A 355 -17.63 -7.48 -1.33
CA THR A 355 -17.01 -7.57 0.00
C THR A 355 -15.94 -6.51 0.21
N GLU A 356 -15.19 -6.14 -0.83
CA GLU A 356 -14.28 -4.99 -0.81
C GLU A 356 -15.04 -3.68 -0.54
N ARG A 357 -16.15 -3.41 -1.24
CA ARG A 357 -17.02 -2.25 -1.00
C ARG A 357 -17.60 -2.23 0.41
N LEU A 358 -17.87 -3.40 0.99
CA LEU A 358 -18.34 -3.54 2.37
C LEU A 358 -17.20 -3.40 3.40
N GLY A 359 -15.96 -3.27 2.96
CA GLY A 359 -14.79 -3.04 3.81
C GLY A 359 -14.08 -4.30 4.26
N LEU A 360 -14.24 -5.44 3.58
CA LEU A 360 -13.48 -6.65 3.86
C LEU A 360 -12.00 -6.36 3.60
N TYR A 361 -11.19 -6.44 4.65
CA TYR A 361 -9.78 -6.14 4.52
C TYR A 361 -9.06 -7.32 3.85
N GLN A 362 -8.15 -7.02 2.92
CA GLN A 362 -7.20 -7.98 2.37
C GLN A 362 -5.78 -7.40 2.44
N ALA A 363 -4.87 -8.10 3.12
CA ALA A 363 -3.50 -7.61 3.24
C ALA A 363 -2.75 -7.83 1.90
N PRO A 364 -2.08 -6.81 1.35
CA PRO A 364 -1.42 -6.93 0.06
C PRO A 364 -0.09 -7.70 0.19
N TRP A 365 -0.12 -8.99 -0.15
CA TRP A 365 1.07 -9.86 -0.08
C TRP A 365 2.16 -9.47 -1.10
N GLU A 366 1.77 -9.15 -2.35
CA GLU A 366 2.70 -8.84 -3.45
C GLU A 366 3.55 -7.58 -3.16
N ALA A 367 2.94 -6.61 -2.48
CA ALA A 367 3.60 -5.35 -2.16
C ALA A 367 4.62 -5.47 -1.03
N GLN A 368 4.68 -6.55 -0.24
CA GLN A 368 5.68 -6.65 0.82
C GLN A 368 7.14 -6.63 0.33
N GLY A 369 7.37 -6.91 -0.96
CA GLY A 369 8.69 -6.83 -1.62
C GLY A 369 9.13 -5.43 -2.01
N SER A 370 8.19 -4.49 -2.15
CA SER A 370 8.52 -3.11 -2.45
C SER A 370 8.69 -2.32 -1.16
N ILE A 371 9.26 -1.13 -1.29
CA ILE A 371 9.41 -0.17 -0.19
C ILE A 371 8.01 0.38 0.11
N VAL A 372 7.12 -0.45 0.65
CA VAL A 372 5.77 -0.10 1.10
C VAL A 372 5.84 0.39 2.53
N SER A 373 4.97 1.34 2.88
CA SER A 373 4.83 1.88 4.23
C SER A 373 4.68 0.73 5.23
N LEU A 374 5.44 0.77 6.31
CA LEU A 374 5.30 -0.16 7.43
C LEU A 374 3.86 -0.20 7.98
N SER A 375 3.08 0.87 7.79
CA SER A 375 1.68 0.95 8.24
C SER A 375 0.72 -0.01 7.53
N THR A 376 1.03 -0.47 6.31
CA THR A 376 0.15 -1.34 5.52
C THR A 376 0.50 -2.83 5.63
N ARG A 377 1.61 -3.17 6.31
CA ARG A 377 2.04 -4.57 6.51
C ARG A 377 1.25 -5.21 7.66
N GLU A 378 1.13 -6.54 7.63
CA GLU A 378 0.73 -7.30 8.82
C GLU A 378 1.74 -7.05 9.93
N GLU A 379 1.29 -6.71 11.15
CA GLU A 379 2.13 -6.21 12.25
C GLU A 379 3.19 -7.19 12.72
N GLY A 380 2.94 -8.50 12.54
CA GLY A 380 3.92 -9.55 12.81
C GLY A 380 5.01 -9.63 11.74
N MET A 381 4.77 -9.16 10.52
CA MET A 381 5.61 -9.37 9.33
C MET A 381 6.13 -8.04 8.75
N MET A 382 6.56 -7.13 9.63
CA MET A 382 6.86 -5.74 9.29
C MET A 382 8.27 -5.51 8.70
N SER A 383 9.27 -6.35 9.03
CA SER A 383 10.69 -6.09 8.71
C SER A 383 11.11 -6.53 7.29
N ARG A 384 11.70 -5.63 6.51
CA ARG A 384 12.34 -5.95 5.22
C ARG A 384 13.57 -6.84 5.38
N LEU A 385 14.39 -6.55 6.39
CA LEU A 385 15.66 -7.24 6.64
C LEU A 385 15.42 -8.72 6.98
N ALA A 386 14.39 -9.01 7.77
CA ALA A 386 14.02 -10.38 8.12
C ALA A 386 13.72 -11.25 6.88
N ARG A 387 13.20 -10.68 5.79
CA ARG A 387 12.91 -11.43 4.55
C ARG A 387 14.15 -12.00 3.87
N MET A 388 15.34 -11.52 4.20
CA MET A 388 16.61 -12.08 3.68
C MET A 388 16.94 -13.42 4.32
N ILE A 389 16.38 -13.72 5.49
CA ILE A 389 16.58 -14.98 6.20
C ILE A 389 15.76 -16.08 5.52
N PRO A 390 16.36 -17.25 5.18
CA PRO A 390 15.64 -18.38 4.63
C PRO A 390 14.45 -18.79 5.51
N GLY A 391 13.31 -19.12 4.91
CA GLY A 391 12.09 -19.50 5.63
C GLY A 391 11.14 -18.34 5.97
N ILE A 392 11.64 -17.12 6.14
CA ILE A 392 10.79 -15.98 6.57
C ILE A 392 9.78 -15.57 5.49
N LYS A 393 10.22 -15.47 4.23
CA LYS A 393 9.31 -15.20 3.09
C LYS A 393 8.21 -16.26 2.96
N MET A 394 8.51 -17.52 3.29
CA MET A 394 7.56 -18.64 3.25
C MET A 394 6.54 -18.54 4.39
N SER A 395 7.03 -18.22 5.59
CA SER A 395 6.17 -17.98 6.77
C SER A 395 5.25 -16.78 6.56
N GLU A 396 5.79 -15.67 6.08
CA GLU A 396 5.04 -14.44 5.82
C GLU A 396 3.91 -14.65 4.80
N ARG A 397 4.21 -15.25 3.64
CA ARG A 397 3.17 -15.51 2.62
C ARG A 397 2.08 -16.43 3.16
N SER A 398 2.48 -17.46 3.90
CA SER A 398 1.56 -18.41 4.52
C SER A 398 0.66 -17.73 5.56
N TYR A 399 1.23 -16.91 6.43
CA TYR A 399 0.52 -16.13 7.45
C TYR A 399 -0.54 -15.22 6.81
N ILE A 400 -0.14 -14.47 5.78
CA ILE A 400 -1.01 -13.47 5.15
C ILE A 400 -2.13 -14.13 4.37
N LEU A 401 -1.78 -15.10 3.53
CA LEU A 401 -2.76 -15.77 2.68
C LEU A 401 -3.70 -16.65 3.49
N PHE A 402 -3.26 -17.19 4.63
CA PHE A 402 -4.15 -17.83 5.60
C PHE A 402 -5.27 -16.88 6.05
N LEU A 403 -4.90 -15.71 6.60
CA LEU A 403 -5.87 -14.76 7.15
C LEU A 403 -6.75 -14.16 6.05
N ASN A 404 -6.17 -13.84 4.90
CA ASN A 404 -6.91 -13.33 3.75
C ASN A 404 -7.93 -14.34 3.24
N LYS A 405 -7.55 -15.61 3.14
CA LYS A 405 -8.45 -16.70 2.73
C LYS A 405 -9.53 -16.95 3.76
N LEU A 406 -9.19 -17.02 5.05
CA LEU A 406 -10.18 -17.21 6.11
C LEU A 406 -11.23 -16.09 6.10
N ARG A 407 -10.80 -14.82 6.03
CA ARG A 407 -11.71 -13.67 5.91
C ARG A 407 -12.60 -13.77 4.67
N ALA A 408 -11.99 -14.04 3.51
CA ALA A 408 -12.70 -14.13 2.25
C ALA A 408 -13.76 -15.23 2.23
N ASP A 409 -13.38 -16.44 2.64
CA ASP A 409 -14.24 -17.61 2.54
C ASP A 409 -15.41 -17.52 3.56
N VAL A 410 -15.17 -16.98 4.77
CA VAL A 410 -16.24 -16.73 5.76
C VAL A 410 -17.22 -15.66 5.25
N ALA A 411 -16.70 -14.56 4.70
CA ALA A 411 -17.54 -13.53 4.07
C ALA A 411 -18.35 -14.10 2.90
N ASP A 412 -17.72 -14.90 2.03
CA ASP A 412 -18.37 -15.53 0.88
C ASP A 412 -19.47 -16.49 1.31
N ASN A 413 -19.22 -17.27 2.35
CA ASN A 413 -20.21 -18.18 2.90
C ASN A 413 -21.47 -17.44 3.36
N ALA A 414 -21.30 -16.33 4.09
CA ALA A 414 -22.40 -15.49 4.54
C ALA A 414 -23.14 -14.82 3.37
N ILE A 415 -22.42 -14.20 2.43
CA ILE A 415 -22.98 -13.54 1.24
C ILE A 415 -23.79 -14.54 0.40
N ARG A 416 -23.23 -15.72 0.13
CA ARG A 416 -23.92 -16.79 -0.62
C ARG A 416 -25.12 -17.35 0.15
N GLY A 417 -25.05 -17.39 1.48
CA GLY A 417 -26.18 -17.75 2.33
C GLY A 417 -27.32 -16.73 2.20
N TRP A 418 -27.01 -15.44 2.27
CA TRP A 418 -27.98 -14.36 2.14
C TRP A 418 -28.56 -14.22 0.74
N ALA A 419 -27.78 -14.51 -0.30
CA ALA A 419 -28.27 -14.54 -1.69
C ALA A 419 -29.37 -15.59 -1.92
N LYS A 420 -29.45 -16.63 -1.08
CA LYS A 420 -30.53 -17.63 -1.12
C LYS A 420 -31.81 -17.16 -0.42
N ALA A 421 -31.75 -16.09 0.37
CA ALA A 421 -32.92 -15.55 1.07
C ALA A 421 -33.78 -14.70 0.11
N ARG A 422 -35.10 -14.72 0.31
CA ARG A 422 -36.05 -13.93 -0.50
C ARG A 422 -35.78 -12.42 -0.45
N VAL A 423 -35.39 -11.93 0.72
CA VAL A 423 -34.99 -10.54 0.95
C VAL A 423 -33.58 -10.61 1.48
N PRO A 424 -32.55 -10.02 0.84
CA PRO A 424 -31.19 -9.97 1.40
C PRO A 424 -31.11 -8.99 2.59
N PRO A 425 -30.11 -9.11 3.48
CA PRO A 425 -29.85 -8.10 4.50
C PRO A 425 -29.53 -6.74 3.87
N SER A 426 -29.75 -5.68 4.64
CA SER A 426 -29.34 -4.33 4.27
C SER A 426 -27.81 -4.22 4.14
N GLU A 427 -27.34 -3.23 3.39
CA GLU A 427 -25.89 -2.98 3.26
C GLU A 427 -25.22 -2.71 4.61
N ASN A 428 -25.94 -2.08 5.55
CA ASN A 428 -25.44 -1.83 6.91
C ASN A 428 -25.26 -3.12 7.72
N GLU A 429 -26.20 -4.06 7.63
CA GLU A 429 -26.05 -5.37 8.24
C GLU A 429 -24.87 -6.14 7.62
N MET A 430 -24.75 -6.11 6.28
CA MET A 430 -23.61 -6.74 5.61
C MET A 430 -22.28 -6.12 6.06
N LYS A 431 -22.19 -4.78 6.14
CA LYS A 431 -21.00 -4.07 6.66
C LYS A 431 -20.69 -4.44 8.11
N GLN A 432 -21.71 -4.57 8.97
CA GLN A 432 -21.52 -4.98 10.36
C GLN A 432 -20.88 -6.37 10.46
N PHE A 433 -21.35 -7.35 9.68
CA PHE A 433 -20.77 -8.69 9.68
C PHE A 433 -19.35 -8.70 9.09
N ILE A 434 -19.12 -7.99 7.99
CA ILE A 434 -17.78 -7.88 7.38
C ILE A 434 -16.79 -7.21 8.34
N HIS A 435 -17.23 -6.18 9.06
CA HIS A 435 -16.44 -5.57 10.13
C HIS A 435 -16.12 -6.59 11.24
N PHE A 436 -17.10 -7.37 11.70
CA PHE A 436 -16.88 -8.45 12.66
C PHE A 436 -15.83 -9.46 12.17
N VAL A 437 -15.90 -9.92 10.92
CA VAL A 437 -14.93 -10.86 10.33
C VAL A 437 -13.52 -10.28 10.34
N ASN A 438 -13.35 -8.99 10.03
CA ASN A 438 -12.06 -8.31 10.12
C ASN A 438 -11.52 -8.30 11.56
N VAL A 439 -12.31 -7.88 12.54
CA VAL A 439 -11.84 -7.77 13.93
C VAL A 439 -11.65 -9.15 14.58
N ALA A 440 -12.48 -10.15 14.24
CA ALA A 440 -12.34 -11.53 14.71
C ALA A 440 -10.99 -12.12 14.27
N THR A 441 -10.56 -11.82 13.03
CA THR A 441 -9.28 -12.24 12.47
C THR A 441 -8.10 -11.33 12.82
N GLY A 442 -8.24 -10.44 13.81
CA GLY A 442 -7.13 -9.64 14.35
C GLY A 442 -6.94 -8.25 13.73
N ARG A 443 -7.78 -7.85 12.76
CA ARG A 443 -7.70 -6.53 12.13
C ARG A 443 -8.54 -5.50 12.86
N GLY A 444 -8.08 -5.14 14.06
CA GLY A 444 -8.64 -4.00 14.79
C GLY A 444 -8.45 -2.69 14.04
N ILE A 445 -9.49 -1.86 13.97
CA ILE A 445 -9.42 -0.53 13.37
C ILE A 445 -9.49 0.49 14.53
N PRO A 446 -8.43 1.27 14.79
CA PRO A 446 -8.52 2.34 15.78
C PRO A 446 -9.57 3.36 15.36
N GLY A 447 -10.15 4.08 16.32
CA GLY A 447 -10.96 5.25 15.99
C GLY A 447 -10.14 6.31 15.25
N LYS A 448 -10.82 7.21 14.51
CA LYS A 448 -10.19 8.28 13.71
C LYS A 448 -9.16 9.12 14.48
N SER A 449 -9.29 9.24 15.80
CA SER A 449 -8.37 9.98 16.68
C SER A 449 -7.04 9.26 16.94
N LEU A 450 -6.98 7.93 16.73
CA LEU A 450 -5.81 7.09 17.00
C LEU A 450 -5.08 6.66 15.72
N ASP A 451 -5.67 6.89 14.53
CA ASP A 451 -5.06 6.57 13.24
C ASP A 451 -3.72 7.31 13.01
N THR A 452 -3.57 8.52 13.57
CA THR A 452 -2.35 9.31 13.45
C THR A 452 -1.19 8.75 14.28
N ILE A 453 -1.49 8.07 15.39
CA ILE A 453 -0.49 7.49 16.28
C ILE A 453 -0.25 6.00 16.04
N LEU A 454 -1.06 5.34 15.20
CA LEU A 454 -0.90 3.94 14.83
C LEU A 454 0.52 3.55 14.40
N PRO A 455 1.24 4.33 13.55
CA PRO A 455 2.62 4.02 13.20
C PRO A 455 3.55 3.99 14.43
N LEU A 456 3.34 4.89 15.39
CA LEU A 456 4.08 4.95 16.65
C LEU A 456 3.69 3.79 17.58
N MET A 457 2.40 3.43 17.63
CA MET A 457 1.94 2.26 18.38
C MET A 457 2.52 0.96 17.80
N ASN A 458 2.62 0.85 16.48
CA ASN A 458 3.26 -0.30 15.83
C ASN A 458 4.75 -0.43 16.16
N ALA A 459 5.42 0.70 16.41
CA ALA A 459 6.81 0.75 16.89
C ALA A 459 6.92 0.28 18.34
N ALA A 460 6.02 0.77 19.21
CA ALA A 460 6.07 0.57 20.64
C ALA A 460 5.47 -0.76 21.11
N MET A 461 4.42 -1.24 20.44
CA MET A 461 3.61 -2.40 20.84
C MET A 461 3.82 -3.59 19.90
N PHE A 462 3.73 -4.81 20.44
CA PHE A 462 3.95 -6.06 19.70
C PHE A 462 2.90 -6.28 18.59
N SER A 463 1.61 -6.12 18.89
CA SER A 463 0.52 -6.32 17.93
C SER A 463 -0.69 -5.46 18.29
N PRO A 464 -0.61 -4.12 18.14
CA PRO A 464 -1.66 -3.20 18.57
C PRO A 464 -3.01 -3.47 17.90
N ARG A 465 -3.08 -3.79 16.59
CA ARG A 465 -4.37 -4.09 15.95
C ARG A 465 -5.01 -5.35 16.50
N LEU A 466 -4.22 -6.40 16.78
CA LEU A 466 -4.74 -7.61 17.42
C LEU A 466 -5.29 -7.29 18.82
N ALA A 467 -4.58 -6.48 19.60
CA ALA A 467 -5.05 -6.06 20.92
C ALA A 467 -6.38 -5.29 20.85
N ILE A 468 -6.47 -4.30 19.97
CA ILE A 468 -7.71 -3.54 19.71
C ILE A 468 -8.83 -4.47 19.25
N SER A 469 -8.51 -5.41 18.35
CA SER A 469 -9.46 -6.40 17.82
C SER A 469 -10.15 -7.20 18.92
N ARG A 470 -9.43 -7.59 19.99
CA ARG A 470 -10.03 -8.35 21.09
C ARG A 470 -11.14 -7.56 21.78
N PHE A 471 -10.93 -6.26 22.03
CA PHE A 471 -11.98 -5.40 22.59
C PHE A 471 -13.14 -5.21 21.62
N GLN A 472 -12.84 -5.01 20.34
CA GLN A 472 -13.88 -4.86 19.31
C GLN A 472 -14.72 -6.12 19.14
N VAL A 473 -14.13 -7.32 19.19
CA VAL A 473 -14.90 -8.58 19.17
C VAL A 473 -15.89 -8.64 20.34
N VAL A 474 -15.46 -8.30 21.55
CA VAL A 474 -16.37 -8.26 22.73
C VAL A 474 -17.48 -7.23 22.52
N GLY A 475 -17.14 -6.02 22.07
CA GLY A 475 -18.11 -4.95 21.82
C GLY A 475 -19.13 -5.29 20.72
N GLU A 476 -18.68 -5.84 19.60
CA GLU A 476 -19.57 -6.29 18.50
C GLU A 476 -20.45 -7.46 18.93
N THR A 477 -19.93 -8.38 19.76
CA THR A 477 -20.71 -9.48 20.34
C THR A 477 -21.81 -8.95 21.26
N ALA A 478 -21.48 -8.02 22.16
CA ALA A 478 -22.46 -7.40 23.04
C ALA A 478 -23.55 -6.65 22.26
N ARG A 479 -23.15 -5.88 21.23
CA ARG A 479 -24.10 -5.21 20.32
C ARG A 479 -24.99 -6.23 19.61
N ALA A 480 -24.44 -7.34 19.13
CA ALA A 480 -25.22 -8.38 18.46
C ALA A 480 -26.30 -8.98 19.38
N PHE A 481 -25.98 -9.23 20.65
CA PHE A 481 -26.96 -9.67 21.65
C PHE A 481 -28.05 -8.63 21.96
N MET A 482 -27.75 -7.34 21.79
CA MET A 482 -28.75 -6.27 21.91
C MET A 482 -29.66 -6.14 20.68
N THR A 483 -29.23 -6.66 19.53
CA THR A 483 -30.00 -6.63 18.27
C THR A 483 -30.18 -8.02 17.64
N PRO A 484 -30.73 -9.02 18.34
CA PRO A 484 -30.72 -10.41 17.88
C PRO A 484 -31.60 -10.68 16.64
N SER A 485 -32.50 -9.75 16.29
CA SER A 485 -33.31 -9.81 15.07
C SER A 485 -32.54 -9.45 13.79
N ASN A 486 -31.41 -8.75 13.92
CA ASN A 486 -30.54 -8.38 12.79
C ASN A 486 -29.76 -9.60 12.30
N ARG A 487 -29.69 -9.78 10.96
CA ARG A 487 -29.09 -10.99 10.36
C ARG A 487 -27.59 -11.10 10.55
N ALA A 488 -26.89 -9.97 10.57
CA ALA A 488 -25.48 -9.94 10.93
C ALA A 488 -25.28 -10.34 12.39
N SER A 489 -26.15 -9.85 13.28
CA SER A 489 -26.11 -10.18 14.70
C SER A 489 -26.31 -11.67 14.95
N GLN A 490 -27.21 -12.33 14.19
CA GLN A 490 -27.40 -13.78 14.26
C GLN A 490 -26.14 -14.57 13.90
N LEU A 491 -25.40 -14.15 12.85
CA LEU A 491 -24.14 -14.81 12.48
C LEU A 491 -23.04 -14.54 13.53
N ILE A 492 -22.92 -13.31 14.04
CA ILE A 492 -21.96 -12.95 15.09
C ILE A 492 -22.21 -13.78 16.35
N ILE A 493 -23.45 -13.83 16.82
CA ILE A 493 -23.85 -14.64 17.99
C ILE A 493 -23.51 -16.10 17.74
N LYS A 494 -23.85 -16.65 16.57
CA LYS A 494 -23.54 -18.03 16.21
C LYS A 494 -22.05 -18.33 16.29
N ASP A 495 -21.21 -17.48 15.68
CA ASP A 495 -19.75 -17.67 15.67
C ASP A 495 -19.16 -17.58 17.08
N MET A 496 -19.62 -16.62 17.89
CA MET A 496 -19.13 -16.43 19.26
C MET A 496 -19.63 -17.49 20.23
N LEU A 497 -20.85 -17.99 20.06
CA LEU A 497 -21.35 -19.15 20.80
C LEU A 497 -20.59 -20.42 20.40
N ALA A 498 -20.31 -20.61 19.11
CA ALA A 498 -19.49 -21.73 18.66
C ALA A 498 -18.08 -21.65 19.26
N PHE A 499 -17.44 -20.49 19.24
CA PHE A 499 -16.12 -20.29 19.84
C PHE A 499 -16.10 -20.50 21.35
N THR A 500 -16.99 -19.83 22.08
CA THR A 500 -17.00 -19.87 23.54
C THR A 500 -17.52 -21.21 24.05
N GLY A 501 -18.65 -21.66 23.52
CA GLY A 501 -19.30 -22.91 23.92
C GLY A 501 -18.44 -24.14 23.63
N THR A 502 -17.80 -24.21 22.46
CA THR A 502 -16.92 -25.35 22.14
C THR A 502 -15.69 -25.39 23.06
N ASN A 503 -15.07 -24.23 23.34
CA ASN A 503 -13.94 -24.18 24.28
C ASN A 503 -14.36 -24.56 25.70
N LEU A 504 -15.48 -24.03 26.22
CA LEU A 504 -16.00 -24.38 27.53
C LEU A 504 -16.32 -25.88 27.63
N ALA A 505 -16.99 -26.43 26.63
CA ALA A 505 -17.32 -27.85 26.59
C ALA A 505 -16.05 -28.72 26.57
N ALA A 506 -15.09 -28.40 25.69
CA ALA A 506 -13.84 -29.13 25.61
C ALA A 506 -13.07 -29.07 26.93
N LEU A 507 -12.88 -27.88 27.51
CA LEU A 507 -12.19 -27.67 28.79
C LEU A 507 -12.84 -28.45 29.93
N SER A 508 -14.17 -28.38 30.04
CA SER A 508 -14.92 -29.06 31.11
C SER A 508 -14.84 -30.57 30.95
N LEU A 509 -15.02 -31.09 29.74
CA LEU A 509 -14.95 -32.53 29.46
C LEU A 509 -13.57 -33.10 29.75
N GLY A 510 -12.49 -32.43 29.32
CA GLY A 510 -11.14 -32.92 29.61
C GLY A 510 -10.76 -32.80 31.08
N HIS A 511 -11.29 -31.80 31.80
CA HIS A 511 -11.12 -31.72 33.25
C HIS A 511 -11.85 -32.87 33.97
N TRP A 512 -13.11 -33.14 33.61
CA TRP A 512 -13.87 -34.26 34.16
C TRP A 512 -13.28 -35.62 33.82
N ALA A 513 -12.68 -35.76 32.64
CA ALA A 513 -11.96 -36.96 32.23
C ALA A 513 -10.59 -37.10 32.92
N GLY A 514 -10.18 -36.15 33.77
CA GLY A 514 -8.88 -36.17 34.45
C GLY A 514 -7.69 -35.95 33.51
N LEU A 515 -7.91 -35.42 32.30
CA LEU A 515 -6.85 -35.18 31.31
C LEU A 515 -6.03 -33.93 31.64
N TRP A 516 -6.63 -32.97 32.34
CA TRP A 516 -5.98 -31.73 32.73
C TRP A 516 -6.65 -31.07 33.94
N ASP A 517 -5.90 -30.17 34.56
CA ASP A 517 -6.39 -29.30 35.61
C ASP A 517 -7.00 -28.02 35.02
N LEU A 518 -8.03 -27.49 35.69
CA LEU A 518 -8.72 -26.27 35.29
C LEU A 518 -8.81 -25.29 36.46
N GLU A 519 -8.33 -24.07 36.25
CA GLU A 519 -8.49 -22.96 37.19
C GLU A 519 -9.66 -22.07 36.76
N VAL A 520 -10.58 -21.76 37.67
CA VAL A 520 -11.81 -21.01 37.40
C VAL A 520 -11.83 -19.63 38.06
N ASP A 521 -10.85 -19.32 38.92
CA ASP A 521 -10.67 -17.97 39.47
C ASP A 521 -10.08 -17.03 38.40
N PRO A 522 -10.84 -16.01 37.95
CA PRO A 522 -10.41 -15.12 36.87
C PRO A 522 -9.18 -14.28 37.23
N THR A 523 -8.84 -14.13 38.51
CA THR A 523 -7.67 -13.38 38.97
C THR A 523 -6.36 -14.17 38.82
N LYS A 524 -6.42 -15.48 38.53
CA LYS A 524 -5.25 -16.36 38.43
C LYS A 524 -4.66 -16.40 37.03
N ALA A 525 -3.34 -16.63 36.95
CA ALA A 525 -2.60 -16.64 35.68
C ALA A 525 -3.06 -17.75 34.73
N ASP A 526 -3.57 -18.87 35.26
CA ASP A 526 -4.03 -20.03 34.49
C ASP A 526 -5.53 -20.18 34.37
N PHE A 527 -6.29 -19.14 34.73
CA PHE A 527 -7.74 -19.08 34.53
C PHE A 527 -8.17 -19.58 33.13
N MET A 528 -9.02 -20.60 33.11
CA MET A 528 -9.60 -21.27 31.95
C MET A 528 -8.57 -21.80 30.93
N LYS A 529 -7.35 -22.12 31.36
CA LYS A 529 -6.35 -22.79 30.51
C LYS A 529 -6.36 -24.30 30.74
N ILE A 530 -5.84 -25.02 29.75
CA ILE A 530 -5.52 -26.45 29.89
C ILE A 530 -4.18 -26.54 30.61
N ARG A 531 -4.15 -27.14 31.82
CA ARG A 531 -2.91 -27.38 32.56
C ARG A 531 -2.58 -28.87 32.61
N VAL A 532 -1.44 -29.23 32.02
CA VAL A 532 -0.89 -30.60 32.05
C VAL A 532 0.53 -30.51 32.58
N GLY A 533 0.73 -30.91 33.84
CA GLY A 533 1.99 -30.72 34.55
C GLY A 533 2.39 -29.24 34.59
N ASN A 534 3.56 -28.92 34.03
CA ASN A 534 4.11 -27.56 33.94
C ASN A 534 3.71 -26.81 32.65
N THR A 535 2.92 -27.44 31.79
CA THR A 535 2.50 -26.86 30.51
C THR A 535 1.10 -26.26 30.64
N SER A 536 0.96 -25.02 30.16
CA SER A 536 -0.29 -24.26 30.22
C SER A 536 -0.67 -23.76 28.83
N ILE A 537 -1.81 -24.20 28.30
CA ILE A 537 -2.27 -23.91 26.94
C ILE A 537 -3.51 -23.00 27.02
N ASP A 538 -3.46 -21.87 26.32
CA ASP A 538 -4.55 -20.89 26.20
C ASP A 538 -5.37 -21.15 24.92
N PRO A 539 -6.58 -21.74 25.02
CA PRO A 539 -7.44 -21.96 23.85
C PRO A 539 -8.23 -20.71 23.44
N TRP A 540 -8.12 -19.61 24.17
CA TRP A 540 -8.97 -18.42 24.02
C TRP A 540 -8.40 -17.39 23.07
N ALA A 541 -7.58 -17.75 22.09
CA ALA A 541 -7.08 -16.83 21.06
C ALA A 541 -6.52 -15.50 21.61
N GLY A 542 -5.93 -15.50 22.81
CA GLY A 542 -5.38 -14.31 23.46
C GLY A 542 -6.41 -13.38 24.14
N PHE A 543 -7.68 -13.77 24.31
CA PHE A 543 -8.66 -13.04 25.11
C PHE A 543 -8.42 -13.20 26.61
N LYS A 544 -7.92 -14.35 27.05
CA LYS A 544 -7.75 -14.71 28.47
C LYS A 544 -6.98 -13.67 29.28
N PRO A 545 -5.81 -13.14 28.84
CA PRO A 545 -5.08 -12.17 29.64
C PRO A 545 -5.92 -10.94 29.99
N TYR A 546 -6.74 -10.43 29.06
CA TYR A 546 -7.59 -9.27 29.32
C TYR A 546 -8.65 -9.57 30.38
N ALA A 547 -9.30 -10.74 30.31
CA ALA A 547 -10.26 -11.15 31.34
C ALA A 547 -9.64 -11.17 32.74
N THR A 548 -8.40 -11.68 32.86
CA THR A 548 -7.68 -11.67 34.14
C THR A 548 -7.28 -10.28 34.60
N TYR A 549 -6.78 -9.42 33.71
CA TYR A 549 -6.46 -8.05 34.06
C TYR A 549 -7.70 -7.30 34.52
N PHE A 550 -8.85 -7.44 33.83
CA PHE A 550 -10.11 -6.84 34.26
C PHE A 550 -10.58 -7.35 35.61
N ALA A 551 -10.54 -8.65 35.86
CA ALA A 551 -10.93 -9.22 37.15
C ALA A 551 -10.07 -8.67 38.30
N ARG A 552 -8.75 -8.57 38.09
CA ARG A 552 -7.82 -7.99 39.08
C ARG A 552 -8.07 -6.49 39.30
N MET A 553 -8.35 -5.73 38.24
CA MET A 553 -8.69 -4.30 38.37
C MET A 553 -9.99 -4.11 39.14
N THR A 554 -11.03 -4.90 38.84
CA THR A 554 -12.31 -4.86 39.58
C THR A 554 -12.12 -5.21 41.05
N GLU A 555 -11.28 -6.22 41.36
CA GLU A 555 -10.95 -6.58 42.74
C GLU A 555 -10.18 -5.46 43.47
N ALA A 556 -9.25 -4.78 42.79
CA ALA A 556 -8.52 -3.65 43.36
C ALA A 556 -9.44 -2.45 43.63
N ILE A 557 -10.30 -2.10 42.66
CA ILE A 557 -11.30 -1.04 42.79
C ILE A 557 -12.28 -1.34 43.93
N SER A 558 -12.78 -2.57 44.04
CA SER A 558 -13.73 -2.95 45.09
C SER A 558 -13.13 -2.91 46.49
N LYS A 559 -11.80 -3.05 46.60
CA LYS A 559 -11.04 -2.95 47.85
C LYS A 559 -10.48 -1.54 48.12
N GLY A 560 -10.65 -0.59 47.18
CA GLY A 560 -10.06 0.75 47.27
C GLY A 560 -8.53 0.77 47.17
N ASP A 561 -7.92 -0.27 46.62
CA ASP A 561 -6.46 -0.44 46.50
C ASP A 561 -5.97 0.14 45.17
N PHE A 562 -5.83 1.47 45.13
CA PHE A 562 -5.43 2.19 43.91
C PHE A 562 -3.96 1.96 43.53
N ASP A 563 -3.07 1.72 44.48
CA ASP A 563 -1.68 1.35 44.20
C ASP A 563 -1.61 0.01 43.45
N ARG A 564 -2.41 -0.97 43.88
CA ARG A 564 -2.54 -2.24 43.15
C ARG A 564 -3.16 -2.04 41.78
N LEU A 565 -4.15 -1.15 41.64
CA LEU A 565 -4.75 -0.82 40.35
C LEU A 565 -3.71 -0.28 39.35
N ASP A 566 -2.91 0.70 39.77
CA ASP A 566 -1.87 1.32 38.94
C ASP A 566 -0.83 0.28 38.50
N ASN A 567 -0.38 -0.57 39.41
CA ASN A 567 0.51 -1.69 39.11
C ASN A 567 -0.09 -2.66 38.08
N ILE A 568 -1.39 -2.95 38.16
CA ILE A 568 -2.08 -3.85 37.21
C ILE A 568 -2.13 -3.20 35.82
N VAL A 569 -2.42 -1.90 35.73
CA VAL A 569 -2.45 -1.14 34.47
C VAL A 569 -1.06 -1.07 33.84
N GLU A 570 -0.03 -0.80 34.64
CA GLU A 570 1.36 -0.79 34.17
C GLU A 570 1.77 -2.17 33.63
N GLN A 571 1.46 -3.25 34.35
CA GLN A 571 1.74 -4.62 33.90
C GLN A 571 1.02 -4.96 32.60
N LEU A 572 -0.23 -4.54 32.44
CA LEU A 572 -0.97 -4.72 31.20
C LEU A 572 -0.30 -3.96 30.05
N ALA A 573 0.04 -2.68 30.24
CA ALA A 573 0.72 -1.87 29.23
C ALA A 573 2.07 -2.49 28.84
N ARG A 574 2.87 -2.88 29.83
CA ARG A 574 4.17 -3.53 29.65
C ARG A 574 4.06 -4.84 28.88
N SER A 575 3.03 -5.64 29.15
CA SER A 575 2.79 -6.92 28.45
C SER A 575 2.51 -6.78 26.96
N LYS A 576 2.20 -5.56 26.48
CA LYS A 576 1.92 -5.27 25.07
C LYS A 576 3.09 -4.62 24.36
N LEU A 577 4.15 -4.25 25.06
CA LEU A 577 5.34 -3.65 24.47
C LEU A 577 6.03 -4.63 23.52
N ALA A 578 6.59 -4.09 22.45
CA ALA A 578 7.48 -4.83 21.57
C ALA A 578 8.80 -5.15 22.29
N PRO A 579 9.60 -6.12 21.81
CA PRO A 579 10.81 -6.59 22.49
C PRO A 579 11.80 -5.46 22.86
N VAL A 580 12.00 -4.49 21.97
CA VAL A 580 12.94 -3.38 22.17
C VAL A 580 12.44 -2.36 23.22
N PRO A 581 11.23 -1.77 23.10
CA PRO A 581 10.66 -0.94 24.17
C PRO A 581 10.56 -1.66 25.52
N SER A 582 10.24 -2.96 25.53
CA SER A 582 10.23 -3.77 26.75
C SER A 582 11.62 -3.83 27.39
N GLY A 583 12.68 -4.06 26.60
CA GLY A 583 14.06 -4.04 27.10
C GLY A 583 14.51 -2.69 27.66
N ILE A 584 14.07 -1.57 27.08
CA ILE A 584 14.32 -0.22 27.62
C ILE A 584 13.62 -0.06 28.97
N TRP A 585 12.38 -0.51 29.09
CA TRP A 585 11.64 -0.49 30.35
C TRP A 585 12.31 -1.34 31.44
N ASP A 586 12.80 -2.53 31.07
CA ASP A 586 13.56 -3.42 31.96
C ASP A 586 14.85 -2.74 32.47
N ALA A 587 15.53 -1.96 31.63
CA ALA A 587 16.72 -1.20 32.00
C ALA A 587 16.43 -0.07 32.99
N ILE A 588 15.32 0.66 32.78
CA ILE A 588 14.90 1.74 33.66
C ILE A 588 14.44 1.20 35.02
N THR A 589 13.68 0.10 35.02
CA THR A 589 13.07 -0.45 36.25
C THR A 589 13.98 -1.44 36.99
N GLY A 590 15.06 -1.91 36.36
CA GLY A 590 15.99 -2.90 36.93
C GLY A 590 15.37 -4.29 37.15
N ARG A 591 14.15 -4.53 36.66
CA ARG A 591 13.41 -5.80 36.81
C ARG A 591 12.83 -6.22 35.47
N ASP A 592 12.77 -7.52 35.19
CA ASP A 592 12.13 -8.07 33.98
C ASP A 592 10.59 -8.11 34.10
N PHE A 593 9.90 -8.53 33.03
CA PHE A 593 8.42 -8.58 32.98
C PHE A 593 7.81 -9.43 34.10
N ILE A 594 8.51 -10.45 34.58
CA ILE A 594 8.03 -11.32 35.66
C ILE A 594 8.58 -10.91 37.05
N GLY A 595 9.25 -9.76 37.13
CA GLY A 595 9.72 -9.16 38.38
C GLY A 595 11.10 -9.62 38.85
N ARG A 596 11.85 -10.39 38.05
CA ARG A 596 13.21 -10.83 38.39
C ARG A 596 14.19 -9.66 38.18
N PRO A 597 15.22 -9.50 39.04
CA PRO A 597 16.23 -8.47 38.86
C PRO A 597 17.02 -8.69 37.57
N VAL A 598 17.22 -7.63 36.80
CA VAL A 598 18.00 -7.68 35.56
C VAL A 598 19.49 -7.58 35.90
N LYS A 599 20.27 -8.62 35.58
CA LYS A 599 21.72 -8.59 35.72
C LYS A 599 22.33 -8.04 34.43
N TRP A 600 22.91 -6.84 34.50
CA TRP A 600 23.56 -6.21 33.36
C TRP A 600 25.07 -6.50 33.39
N ASN A 601 25.53 -7.44 32.56
CA ASN A 601 26.94 -7.52 32.20
C ASN A 601 27.13 -6.89 30.81
N THR A 602 28.23 -6.17 30.60
CA THR A 602 28.52 -5.46 29.33
C THR A 602 28.68 -6.39 28.13
N LEU A 603 28.84 -7.70 28.35
CA LEU A 603 28.84 -8.78 27.35
C LEU A 603 27.42 -9.33 27.04
N ASP A 604 26.38 -8.93 27.77
CA ASP A 604 25.02 -9.51 27.70
C ASP A 604 24.00 -8.69 26.88
N PHE A 605 24.38 -7.55 26.27
CA PHE A 605 23.44 -6.83 25.39
C PHE A 605 22.98 -7.70 24.21
N ASP A 606 23.89 -8.52 23.68
CA ASP A 606 23.60 -9.52 22.66
C ASP A 606 22.68 -10.64 23.19
N ASN A 607 22.90 -11.11 24.42
CA ASN A 607 22.05 -12.12 25.07
C ASN A 607 20.66 -11.59 25.44
N ALA A 608 20.53 -10.31 25.76
CA ALA A 608 19.27 -9.62 26.04
C ALA A 608 18.45 -9.37 24.76
N PHE A 609 19.10 -9.26 23.60
CA PHE A 609 18.47 -9.20 22.28
C PHE A 609 18.11 -10.61 21.78
N ILE A 610 19.02 -11.58 21.90
CA ILE A 610 18.80 -12.97 21.47
C ILE A 610 17.71 -13.65 22.31
N SER A 611 17.71 -13.50 23.64
CA SER A 611 16.64 -14.04 24.51
C SER A 611 15.26 -13.43 24.25
N ARG A 612 15.21 -12.28 23.56
CA ARG A 612 13.99 -11.57 23.16
C ARG A 612 13.72 -11.62 21.65
N ALA A 613 14.53 -12.34 20.88
CA ALA A 613 14.37 -12.57 19.43
C ALA A 613 14.17 -14.06 19.11
N VAL A 614 14.54 -14.95 20.03
CA VAL A 614 14.25 -16.39 19.97
C VAL A 614 12.91 -16.64 20.68
N PRO A 615 11.94 -17.29 20.02
CA PRO A 615 10.71 -17.71 20.71
C PRO A 615 11.06 -18.71 21.82
N LEU A 616 10.57 -18.45 23.05
CA LEU A 616 10.67 -19.37 24.18
C LEU A 616 9.80 -20.62 23.97
#